data_AF-A0A838TRN2-F1
#
_entry.id   AF-A0A838TRN2-F1
#
_cell.length_a   1.000
_cell.length_b   1.000
_cell.length_c   1.000
_cell.angle_alpha   90.00
_cell.angle_beta   90.00
_cell.angle_gamma   90.00
#
_symmetry.space_group_name_H-M   'P 1'
#
loop_
_entity.id
_entity.type
_entity.pdbx_description
1 polymer ?
#
loop_
_entity_poly.entity_id
_entity_poly.type
_entity_poly.pdbx_seq_one_letter_code
_entity_poly.pdbx_strand_id
1 'polypeptide(L)' 'PSFLIGGGYTTSRSDKNSFTYLSILIDVIKDINSPYVDGYGNLVPIIRAGVNIGLNRKKK' A
#
# COMPACT_ATOMS: atom_id res chain seq x y z
N PRO A 1 -9.01 16.00 4.47
CA PRO A 1 -8.24 15.35 3.37
C PRO A 1 -7.05 14.57 3.95
N SER A 2 -6.68 13.41 3.37
CA SER A 2 -5.56 12.59 3.85
C SER A 2 -4.50 12.39 2.77
N PHE A 3 -3.22 12.48 3.11
CA PHE A 3 -2.13 12.15 2.19
C PHE A 3 -1.19 11.15 2.83
N LEU A 4 -1.18 9.94 2.27
CA LEU A 4 -0.45 8.81 2.84
C LEU A 4 0.86 8.61 2.10
N ILE A 5 1.94 8.49 2.86
CA ILE A 5 3.26 8.12 2.36
C ILE A 5 3.77 6.91 3.12
N GLY A 6 4.58 6.10 2.46
CA GLY A 6 5.13 4.94 3.09
C GLY A 6 5.98 4.09 2.17
N GLY A 7 6.64 3.11 2.77
CA GLY A 7 7.51 2.16 2.09
C GLY A 7 6.80 0.84 1.85
N GLY A 8 7.28 0.11 0.85
CA GLY A 8 6.85 -1.26 0.62
C GLY A 8 8.00 -2.14 0.14
N TYR A 9 7.84 -3.43 0.36
CA TYR A 9 8.70 -4.47 -0.16
C TYR A 9 7.89 -5.34 -1.12
N THR A 10 8.50 -5.66 -2.26
CA THR A 10 7.89 -6.56 -3.24
C THR A 10 8.80 -7.75 -3.47
N THR A 11 8.22 -8.91 -3.74
CA THR A 11 9.00 -10.03 -4.26
C THR A 11 9.52 -9.71 -5.65
N SER A 12 10.49 -10.50 -6.12
CA SER A 12 10.81 -10.56 -7.54
C SER A 12 9.56 -10.88 -8.36
N ARG A 13 9.55 -10.42 -9.60
CA ARG A 13 8.50 -10.77 -10.56
C ARG A 13 8.66 -12.23 -10.96
N SER A 14 7.59 -13.00 -10.80
CA SER A 14 7.48 -14.37 -11.31
C SER A 14 7.01 -14.34 -12.78
N ASP A 15 6.94 -15.52 -13.40
CA ASP A 15 6.43 -15.70 -14.76
C ASP A 15 5.09 -14.98 -14.91
N LYS A 16 5.02 -14.12 -15.94
CA LYS A 16 3.90 -13.21 -16.26
C LYS A 16 3.85 -11.93 -15.42
N ASN A 17 4.98 -11.43 -14.92
CA ASN A 17 5.08 -10.16 -14.19
C ASN A 17 4.24 -10.09 -12.90
N SER A 18 3.84 -11.24 -12.36
CA SER A 18 3.10 -11.29 -11.10
C SER A 18 4.07 -11.18 -9.93
N PHE A 19 3.67 -10.49 -8.86
CA PHE A 19 4.49 -10.32 -7.66
C PHE A 19 3.61 -10.14 -6.43
N THR A 20 4.14 -10.41 -5.25
CA THR A 20 3.48 -10.06 -4.00
C THR A 20 4.12 -8.81 -3.41
N TYR A 21 3.34 -8.08 -2.62
CA TYR A 21 3.82 -6.87 -1.96
C TYR A 21 3.34 -6.82 -0.52
N LEU A 22 4.15 -6.14 0.30
CA LEU A 22 3.82 -5.69 1.65
C LEU A 22 4.15 -4.19 1.70
N SER A 23 3.25 -3.36 2.22
CA SER A 23 3.49 -1.93 2.41
C SER A 23 2.97 -1.43 3.74
N ILE A 24 3.65 -0.40 4.25
CA ILE A 24 3.29 0.32 5.47
C ILE A 24 3.12 1.78 5.07
N LEU A 25 1.98 2.38 5.40
CA LEU A 25 1.59 3.74 5.03
C LEU A 25 1.20 4.54 6.27
N ILE A 26 1.57 5.81 6.31
CA ILE A 26 1.18 6.77 7.35
C ILE A 26 0.64 8.04 6.72
N ASP A 27 -0.31 8.69 7.39
CA ASP A 27 -0.80 10.01 6.98
C ASP A 27 0.14 11.11 7.50
N VAL A 28 0.72 11.88 6.58
CA VAL A 28 1.66 12.97 6.89
C VAL A 28 0.98 14.32 7.11
N ILE A 29 -0.27 14.49 6.65
CA ILE A 29 -1.02 15.74 6.84
C ILE A 29 -1.59 15.81 8.25
N LYS A 30 -1.97 14.66 8.82
CA LYS A 30 -2.58 14.55 10.16
C LYS A 30 -3.82 15.42 10.35
N ASP A 31 -4.66 15.48 9.32
CA ASP A 31 -5.99 16.10 9.44
C ASP A 31 -6.79 15.39 10.54
N ILE A 32 -7.44 16.15 11.40
CA ILE A 32 -8.26 15.61 12.51
C ILE A 32 -9.47 14.80 12.01
N ASN A 33 -9.89 15.03 10.76
CA ASN A 33 -10.92 14.25 10.08
C ASN A 33 -10.34 13.08 9.27
N SER A 34 -9.03 12.86 9.32
CA SER A 34 -8.40 11.71 8.67
C SER A 34 -8.70 10.43 9.47
N PRO A 35 -9.15 9.34 8.81
CA PRO A 35 -9.34 8.06 9.48
C PRO A 35 -8.03 7.37 9.86
N TYR A 36 -6.88 7.93 9.47
CA TYR A 36 -5.55 7.37 9.71
C TYR A 36 -4.79 8.11 10.82
N VAL A 37 -5.50 8.95 11.56
CA VAL A 37 -5.03 9.66 12.75
C VAL A 37 -6.12 9.56 13.81
N ASP A 38 -5.75 9.35 15.06
CA ASP A 38 -6.72 9.28 16.16
C ASP A 38 -7.16 10.69 16.63
N GLY A 39 -8.13 10.74 17.55
CA GLY A 39 -8.62 12.00 18.12
C GLY A 39 -7.59 12.80 18.94
N TYR A 40 -6.39 12.25 19.16
CA TYR A 40 -5.28 12.89 19.88
C TYR A 40 -4.13 13.29 18.93
N GLY A 41 -4.26 13.06 17.61
CA GLY A 41 -3.23 13.37 16.63
C GLY A 41 -2.15 12.30 16.47
N ASN A 42 -2.33 11.11 17.06
CA ASN A 42 -1.42 9.98 16.89
C ASN A 42 -1.66 9.29 15.55
N LEU A 43 -0.57 8.81 14.94
CA LEU A 43 -0.62 8.10 13.67
C LEU A 43 -1.24 6.71 13.83
N VAL A 44 -2.20 6.38 12.97
CA VAL A 44 -2.75 5.02 12.82
C VAL A 44 -2.23 4.45 11.49
N PRO A 45 -1.11 3.69 11.50
CA PRO A 45 -0.49 3.20 10.29
C PRO A 45 -1.35 2.14 9.60
N ILE A 46 -1.31 2.12 8.27
CA ILE A 46 -1.93 1.07 7.46
C ILE A 46 -0.87 0.07 7.03
N ILE A 47 -1.12 -1.21 7.29
CA ILE A 47 -0.34 -2.32 6.75
C ILE A 47 -1.17 -2.97 5.63
N ARG A 48 -0.61 -3.04 4.42
CA ARG A 48 -1.26 -3.70 3.27
C ARG A 48 -0.39 -4.81 2.76
N ALA A 49 -0.99 -5.95 2.44
CA ALA A 49 -0.34 -7.03 1.72
C ALA A 49 -1.23 -7.46 0.55
N GLY A 50 -0.62 -7.94 -0.53
CA GLY A 50 -1.40 -8.38 -1.68
C GLY A 50 -0.58 -9.06 -2.76
N VAL A 51 -1.32 -9.54 -3.76
CA VAL A 51 -0.77 -10.18 -4.96
C VAL A 51 -1.17 -9.33 -6.17
N ASN A 52 -0.18 -8.96 -6.98
CA ASN A 52 -0.39 -8.38 -8.29
C ASN A 52 -0.33 -9.51 -9.33
N ILE A 53 -1.42 -9.69 -10.09
CA ILE A 53 -1.52 -10.70 -11.14
C ILE A 53 -1.33 -10.00 -12.49
N GLY A 54 -0.23 -10.30 -13.17
CA GLY A 54 0.04 -9.75 -14.50
C GLY A 54 -0.83 -10.42 -15.57
N LEU A 55 -1.60 -9.62 -16.31
CA LEU A 55 -2.62 -10.10 -17.27
C LEU A 55 -2.09 -10.40 -18.68
N ASN A 56 -0.77 -10.58 -18.87
CA ASN A 56 -0.20 -10.81 -20.21
C ASN A 56 -0.46 -12.23 -20.71
N ARG A 57 -1.61 -12.42 -21.37
CA ARG A 57 -1.94 -13.61 -22.14
C ARG A 57 -1.71 -13.31 -23.63
N LYS A 58 -0.51 -13.58 -24.15
CA LYS A 58 -0.41 -13.79 -25.61
C LYS A 58 -1.27 -15.02 -25.92
N LYS A 59 -2.45 -14.81 -26.52
CA LYS A 59 -3.12 -15.87 -27.28
C LYS A 59 -2.16 -16.22 -28.41
N LYS A 60 -1.55 -17.40 -28.30
CA LYS A 60 -0.87 -18.03 -29.42
C LYS A 60 -1.92 -18.51 -30.42
#